data_AF-A0A7G9WGS4-F1
#
_entry.id   AF-A0A7G9WGS4-F1
#
_cell.length_a   1.000
_cell.length_b   1.000
_cell.length_c   1.000
_cell.angle_alpha   90.00
_cell.angle_beta   90.00
_cell.angle_gamma   90.00
#
_symmetry.space_group_name_H-M   'P 1'
#
loop_
_entity.id
_entity.type
_entity.pdbx_description
1 polymer ?
#
loop_
_entity_poly.entity_id
_entity_poly.type
_entity_poly.pdbx_seq_one_letter_code
_entity_poly.pdbx_strand_id
1 'polypeptide(L)'
;MKNCVIVMPKKHILRVALICAVIIFAASIICNFHDHQAIAVLSTSMWKIEPETPKNIDDPSFELPYPTKTVPVSEVMKNGKEIPLQFAYNNPDWKRQAYKEYWHSSYGRWSYVPNRIHYAMHRIFVTYPTASVFYDFTHDLGIWDESDKFQIPTRTPFENIVLVVMLTKVDKIVTLGNQVVVIGRPSLNGLQALLIPSKDLSPYNPKESILFQLVTPEGDEIDYTNDIYAVTESSQSQSN
;
A
#
# COMPACT_ATOMS: atom_id res chain seq x y z
N MET A 1 45.09 -7.55 -65.39
CA MET A 1 43.97 -7.11 -64.51
C MET A 1 43.55 -5.72 -64.97
N LYS A 2 42.33 -5.57 -65.50
CA LYS A 2 41.79 -4.27 -65.98
C LYS A 2 41.09 -3.60 -64.79
N ASN A 3 41.62 -2.47 -64.32
CA ASN A 3 40.90 -1.61 -63.39
C ASN A 3 39.70 -0.99 -64.12
N CYS A 4 38.50 -1.49 -63.84
CA CYS A 4 37.27 -0.94 -64.36
C CYS A 4 36.95 0.34 -63.55
N VAL A 5 37.50 1.47 -63.99
CA VAL A 5 37.09 2.78 -63.47
C VAL A 5 35.71 3.07 -64.05
N ILE A 6 34.67 2.82 -63.24
CA ILE A 6 33.29 3.17 -63.58
C ILE A 6 33.19 4.69 -63.50
N VAL A 7 33.37 5.37 -64.64
CA VAL A 7 33.10 6.80 -64.77
C VAL A 7 31.58 6.96 -64.81
N MET A 8 30.96 7.14 -63.65
CA MET A 8 29.54 7.48 -63.57
C MET A 8 29.32 8.89 -64.15
N PRO A 9 28.34 9.08 -65.06
CA PRO A 9 28.02 10.41 -65.57
C PRO A 9 27.60 11.31 -64.41
N LYS A 10 27.99 12.59 -64.43
CA LYS A 10 27.72 13.60 -63.38
C LYS A 10 26.24 13.64 -62.93
N LYS A 11 25.31 13.31 -63.84
CA LYS A 11 23.86 13.20 -63.62
C LYS A 11 23.46 12.00 -62.73
N HIS A 12 24.19 10.88 -62.78
CA HIS A 12 23.97 9.72 -61.92
C HIS A 12 24.53 9.92 -60.52
N ILE A 13 25.68 10.59 -60.39
CA ILE A 13 26.24 10.98 -59.08
C ILE A 13 25.28 11.90 -58.33
N LEU A 14 24.71 12.90 -59.02
CA LEU A 14 23.71 13.79 -58.43
C LEU A 14 22.44 13.05 -57.99
N ARG A 15 21.97 12.07 -58.77
CA ARG A 15 20.80 11.25 -58.42
C ARG A 15 21.05 10.35 -57.22
N VAL A 16 22.21 9.71 -57.13
CA VAL A 16 22.58 8.87 -55.99
C VAL A 16 22.73 9.71 -54.72
N ALA A 17 23.37 10.88 -54.81
CA ALA A 17 23.49 11.80 -53.68
C ALA A 17 22.12 12.28 -53.17
N LEU A 18 21.18 12.58 -54.09
CA LEU A 18 19.83 12.99 -53.72
C LEU A 18 19.04 11.87 -53.04
N ILE A 19 19.17 10.62 -53.53
CA ILE A 19 18.53 9.45 -52.91
C ILE A 19 19.09 9.19 -51.52
N CYS A 20 20.42 9.25 -51.33
CA CYS A 20 21.04 9.10 -50.02
C CYS A 20 20.58 10.20 -49.04
N ALA A 21 20.48 11.46 -49.50
CA ALA A 21 19.99 12.56 -48.67
C ALA A 21 18.54 12.33 -48.21
N VAL A 22 17.66 11.82 -49.09
CA VAL A 22 16.27 11.49 -48.75
C VAL A 22 16.20 10.35 -47.73
N ILE A 23 17.02 9.31 -47.88
CA ILE A 23 17.07 8.19 -46.93
C ILE A 23 17.54 8.66 -45.55
N ILE A 24 18.60 9.47 -45.50
CA ILE A 24 19.11 10.03 -44.24
C ILE A 24 18.04 10.92 -43.58
N PHE A 25 17.39 11.78 -44.35
CA PHE A 25 16.33 12.66 -43.84
C PHE A 25 15.12 11.87 -43.31
N ALA A 26 14.68 10.84 -44.04
CA ALA A 26 13.60 9.96 -43.59
C ALA A 26 13.97 9.18 -42.32
N ALA A 27 15.19 8.64 -42.25
CA ALA A 27 15.69 7.97 -41.05
C ALA A 27 15.75 8.93 -39.84
N SER A 28 16.22 10.17 -40.03
CA SER A 28 16.25 11.19 -38.97
C SER A 28 14.85 11.59 -38.47
N ILE A 29 13.85 11.63 -39.35
CA ILE A 29 12.45 11.88 -38.95
C ILE A 29 11.90 10.70 -38.14
N ILE A 30 12.15 9.46 -38.58
CA ILE A 30 11.68 8.26 -37.90
C ILE A 30 12.31 8.15 -36.50
N CYS A 31 13.62 8.39 -36.37
CA CYS A 31 14.29 8.40 -35.07
C CYS A 31 13.74 9.50 -34.16
N ASN A 32 13.58 10.74 -34.64
CA ASN A 32 13.00 11.81 -33.84
C ASN A 32 11.57 11.50 -33.38
N PHE A 33 10.76 10.90 -34.25
CA PHE A 33 9.39 10.51 -33.88
C PHE A 33 9.38 9.40 -32.82
N HIS A 34 10.27 8.42 -32.95
CA HIS A 34 10.44 7.35 -31.95
C HIS A 34 10.92 7.91 -30.61
N ASP A 35 11.90 8.82 -30.62
CA ASP A 35 12.42 9.49 -29.43
C ASP A 35 11.33 10.34 -28.76
N HIS A 36 10.55 11.09 -29.55
CA HIS A 36 9.42 11.86 -29.01
C HIS A 36 8.34 10.98 -28.38
N GLN A 37 8.03 9.83 -28.98
CA GLN A 37 7.10 8.87 -28.37
C GLN A 37 7.69 8.25 -27.10
N ALA A 38 8.97 7.89 -27.08
CA ALA A 38 9.64 7.36 -25.90
C ALA A 38 9.65 8.39 -24.75
N ILE A 39 9.95 9.66 -25.04
CA ILE A 39 9.94 10.76 -24.07
C ILE A 39 8.51 11.02 -23.55
N ALA A 40 7.51 10.99 -24.43
CA ALA A 40 6.10 11.17 -24.02
C ALA A 40 5.58 10.00 -23.17
N VAL A 41 6.02 8.77 -23.44
CA VAL A 41 5.70 7.59 -22.62
C VAL A 41 6.43 7.66 -21.27
N LEU A 42 7.70 8.06 -21.24
CA LEU A 42 8.46 8.27 -19.99
C LEU A 42 7.82 9.34 -19.10
N SER A 43 7.41 10.48 -19.67
CA SER A 43 6.76 11.55 -18.91
C SER A 43 5.37 11.16 -18.39
N THR A 44 4.59 10.41 -19.19
CA THR A 44 3.29 9.84 -18.76
C THR A 44 3.41 8.59 -17.88
N SER A 45 4.62 8.10 -17.61
CA SER A 45 4.89 7.05 -16.61
C SER A 45 5.36 7.64 -15.28
N MET A 46 6.15 8.73 -15.33
CA MET A 46 6.69 9.41 -14.13
C MET A 46 5.61 10.03 -13.24
N TRP A 47 4.53 10.58 -13.81
CA TRP A 47 3.44 11.16 -13.01
C TRP A 47 2.67 10.13 -12.15
N LYS A 48 2.93 8.82 -12.33
CA LYS A 48 2.27 7.74 -11.57
C LYS A 48 3.04 7.27 -10.35
N ILE A 49 4.31 7.62 -10.20
CA ILE A 49 5.16 7.08 -9.13
C ILE A 49 5.52 8.12 -8.07
N GLU A 50 5.62 9.39 -8.42
CA GLU A 50 6.01 10.46 -7.50
C GLU A 50 5.29 11.78 -7.88
N PRO A 51 5.30 12.81 -7.02
CA PRO A 51 4.73 14.10 -7.36
C PRO A 51 5.38 14.73 -8.60
N GLU A 52 4.58 15.44 -9.40
CA GLU A 52 5.06 16.10 -10.63
C GLU A 52 6.19 17.11 -10.39
N THR A 53 6.23 17.72 -9.20
CA THR A 53 7.29 18.65 -8.80
C THR A 53 7.80 18.29 -7.40
N PRO A 54 9.10 18.50 -7.12
CA PRO A 54 9.65 18.30 -5.79
C PRO A 54 8.89 19.12 -4.75
N LYS A 55 8.26 18.44 -3.80
CA LYS A 55 7.50 19.04 -2.72
C LYS A 55 7.55 18.16 -1.49
N ASN A 56 7.41 18.79 -0.33
CA ASN A 56 7.14 18.06 0.89
C ASN A 56 5.69 17.59 0.85
N ILE A 57 5.45 16.35 1.23
CA ILE A 57 4.12 15.79 1.44
C ILE A 57 4.14 15.24 2.86
N ASP A 58 3.13 15.58 3.64
CA ASP A 58 2.89 14.91 4.91
C ASP A 58 2.40 13.48 4.64
N ASP A 59 2.30 12.67 5.69
CA ASP A 59 1.69 11.35 5.58
C ASP A 59 0.29 11.44 4.93
N PRO A 60 -0.09 10.43 4.15
CA PRO A 60 -1.24 10.51 3.27
C PRO A 60 -2.53 10.85 4.03
N SER A 61 -3.36 11.69 3.40
CA SER A 61 -4.55 12.30 4.00
C SER A 61 -5.70 11.35 4.35
N PHE A 62 -5.49 10.03 4.25
CA PHE A 62 -6.46 9.02 4.67
C PHE A 62 -6.38 8.70 6.17
N GLU A 63 -5.46 9.32 6.92
CA GLU A 63 -5.46 9.24 8.37
C GLU A 63 -6.74 9.84 8.95
N LEU A 64 -7.45 9.04 9.73
CA LEU A 64 -8.62 9.50 10.47
C LEU A 64 -8.19 10.34 11.67
N PRO A 65 -9.00 11.35 12.05
CA PRO A 65 -8.73 12.13 13.26
C PRO A 65 -8.74 11.22 14.49
N TYR A 66 -7.93 11.55 15.48
CA TYR A 66 -7.93 10.85 16.76
C TYR A 66 -9.28 10.99 17.49
N PRO A 67 -9.68 9.98 18.28
CA PRO A 67 -10.82 10.12 19.16
C PRO A 67 -10.59 11.24 20.19
N THR A 68 -11.66 11.95 20.55
CA THR A 68 -11.60 13.13 21.41
C THR A 68 -11.23 12.79 22.86
N LYS A 69 -11.50 11.54 23.27
CA LYS A 69 -11.18 11.01 24.58
C LYS A 69 -10.21 9.85 24.45
N THR A 70 -8.97 10.11 24.83
CA THR A 70 -7.95 9.09 25.04
C THR A 70 -7.42 9.15 26.47
N VAL A 71 -6.99 7.99 26.97
CA VAL A 71 -6.28 7.81 28.24
C VAL A 71 -4.88 7.25 27.96
N PRO A 72 -3.93 7.37 28.91
CA PRO A 72 -2.62 6.77 28.75
C PRO A 72 -2.69 5.27 28.50
N VAL A 73 -1.77 4.74 27.69
CA VAL A 73 -1.68 3.29 27.36
C VAL A 73 -1.68 2.42 28.62
N SER A 74 -0.96 2.83 29.66
CA SER A 74 -0.89 2.10 30.94
C SER A 74 -2.25 1.95 31.63
N GLU A 75 -3.16 2.92 31.44
CA GLU A 75 -4.52 2.85 31.95
C GLU A 75 -5.36 1.85 31.15
N VAL A 76 -5.24 1.84 29.82
CA VAL A 76 -5.89 0.85 28.96
C VAL A 76 -5.41 -0.56 29.28
N MET A 77 -4.09 -0.75 29.48
CA MET A 77 -3.50 -2.04 29.83
C MET A 77 -4.00 -2.57 31.18
N LYS A 78 -4.24 -1.69 32.15
CA LYS A 78 -4.65 -2.07 33.51
C LYS A 78 -6.17 -2.29 33.64
N ASN A 79 -6.95 -1.42 33.01
CA ASN A 79 -8.40 -1.34 33.23
C ASN A 79 -9.22 -1.78 32.01
N GLY A 80 -8.58 -2.00 30.86
CA GLY A 80 -9.23 -2.39 29.63
C GLY A 80 -9.76 -3.82 29.65
N LYS A 81 -10.76 -4.06 28.81
CA LYS A 81 -11.31 -5.40 28.54
C LYS A 81 -10.36 -6.14 27.61
N GLU A 82 -9.92 -7.34 28.00
CA GLU A 82 -9.14 -8.21 27.13
C GLU A 82 -10.00 -8.77 25.98
N ILE A 83 -9.45 -8.73 24.76
CA ILE A 83 -10.05 -9.33 23.57
C ILE A 83 -9.28 -10.64 23.28
N PRO A 84 -9.96 -11.80 23.19
CA PRO A 84 -9.31 -13.06 22.87
C PRO A 84 -8.59 -12.98 21.51
N LEU A 85 -7.36 -13.49 21.46
CA LEU A 85 -6.60 -13.56 20.20
C LEU A 85 -7.23 -14.58 19.26
N GLN A 86 -7.71 -14.11 18.11
CA GLN A 86 -8.24 -14.96 17.04
C GLN A 86 -7.39 -14.78 15.80
N PHE A 87 -6.53 -15.75 15.49
CA PHE A 87 -5.64 -15.67 14.34
C PHE A 87 -6.37 -16.11 13.06
N ALA A 88 -6.46 -15.21 12.09
CA ALA A 88 -6.78 -15.56 10.70
C ALA A 88 -5.55 -16.08 9.96
N TYR A 89 -4.35 -15.61 10.35
CA TYR A 89 -3.08 -16.06 9.80
C TYR A 89 -1.95 -15.79 10.81
N ASN A 90 -0.97 -16.70 10.87
CA ASN A 90 0.20 -16.55 11.71
C ASN A 90 1.40 -17.26 11.06
N ASN A 91 2.38 -16.47 10.62
CA ASN A 91 3.64 -16.98 10.09
C ASN A 91 4.82 -16.26 10.77
N PRO A 92 5.48 -16.87 11.76
CA PRO A 92 6.59 -16.26 12.49
C PRO A 92 7.86 -16.12 11.64
N ASP A 93 7.99 -16.91 10.56
CA ASP A 93 9.17 -16.93 9.70
C ASP A 93 9.03 -16.01 8.48
N TRP A 94 7.87 -15.35 8.32
CA TRP A 94 7.63 -14.43 7.23
C TRP A 94 8.59 -13.25 7.27
N LYS A 95 9.19 -12.93 6.13
CA LYS A 95 10.10 -11.80 5.98
C LYS A 95 9.42 -10.73 5.16
N ARG A 96 9.36 -9.52 5.70
CA ARG A 96 8.83 -8.36 4.98
C ARG A 96 9.71 -8.09 3.76
N GLN A 97 9.11 -8.16 2.58
CA GLN A 97 9.79 -7.81 1.35
C GLN A 97 9.82 -6.28 1.23
N ALA A 98 10.98 -5.74 0.82
CA ALA A 98 11.14 -4.32 0.53
C ALA A 98 10.42 -3.91 -0.78
N TYR A 99 10.13 -4.89 -1.64
CA TYR A 99 9.51 -4.67 -2.93
C TYR A 99 8.66 -5.87 -3.35
N LYS A 100 7.53 -5.60 -4.00
CA LYS A 100 6.66 -6.56 -4.67
C LYS A 100 6.53 -6.18 -6.14
N GLU A 101 6.47 -7.19 -7.02
CA GLU A 101 6.40 -6.98 -8.47
C GLU A 101 5.21 -6.09 -8.87
N TYR A 102 4.06 -6.27 -8.23
CA TYR A 102 2.85 -5.48 -8.48
C TYR A 102 2.93 -4.01 -7.99
N TRP A 103 4.01 -3.61 -7.31
CA TRP A 103 4.31 -2.19 -7.05
C TRP A 103 5.06 -1.54 -8.21
N HIS A 104 5.48 -2.30 -9.22
CA HIS A 104 6.13 -1.74 -10.40
C HIS A 104 5.21 -0.79 -11.16
N SER A 105 5.79 0.28 -11.71
CA SER A 105 5.06 1.36 -12.40
C SER A 105 4.21 0.90 -13.58
N SER A 106 4.52 -0.27 -14.15
CA SER A 106 3.71 -0.92 -15.18
C SER A 106 2.32 -1.34 -14.69
N TYR A 107 2.13 -1.59 -13.39
CA TYR A 107 0.84 -1.92 -12.78
C TYR A 107 0.04 -0.67 -12.39
N GLY A 108 0.72 0.41 -12.02
CA GLY A 108 0.17 1.75 -11.80
C GLY A 108 -0.61 1.94 -10.50
N ARG A 109 -1.51 1.01 -10.12
CA ARG A 109 -2.46 1.19 -9.00
C ARG A 109 -1.76 1.33 -7.64
N TRP A 110 -0.69 0.56 -7.41
CA TRP A 110 0.05 0.52 -6.14
C TRP A 110 1.51 1.00 -6.27
N SER A 111 1.80 1.74 -7.34
CA SER A 111 3.15 2.15 -7.71
C SER A 111 3.56 3.50 -7.12
N TYR A 112 2.63 4.22 -6.49
CA TYR A 112 2.90 5.53 -5.92
C TYR A 112 3.85 5.43 -4.71
N VAL A 113 5.06 5.94 -4.89
CA VAL A 113 6.20 5.80 -3.97
C VAL A 113 5.90 6.38 -2.59
N PRO A 114 5.29 7.58 -2.43
CA PRO A 114 4.95 8.09 -1.11
C PRO A 114 4.08 7.13 -0.29
N ASN A 115 3.10 6.46 -0.90
CA ASN A 115 2.33 5.42 -0.20
C ASN A 115 3.21 4.23 0.20
N ARG A 116 4.16 3.82 -0.65
CA ARG A 116 5.08 2.71 -0.32
C ARG A 116 5.95 3.06 0.90
N ILE A 117 6.41 4.29 0.97
CA ILE A 117 7.19 4.80 2.10
C ILE A 117 6.32 4.80 3.36
N HIS A 118 5.12 5.38 3.30
CA HIS A 118 4.16 5.37 4.40
C HIS A 118 3.95 3.95 4.97
N TYR A 119 3.51 3.00 4.13
CA TYR A 119 3.29 1.63 4.60
C TYR A 119 4.57 0.97 5.14
N ALA A 120 5.75 1.28 4.60
CA ALA A 120 7.02 0.73 5.09
C ALA A 120 7.40 1.22 6.50
N MET A 121 6.96 2.41 6.91
CA MET A 121 7.21 2.98 8.23
C MET A 121 6.35 2.32 9.32
N HIS A 122 5.17 1.83 8.95
CA HIS A 122 4.21 1.22 9.88
C HIS A 122 4.33 -0.31 9.99
N ARG A 123 3.85 -0.84 11.10
CA ARG A 123 3.86 -2.24 11.52
C ARG A 123 2.49 -2.74 11.99
N ILE A 124 1.56 -1.84 12.29
CA ILE A 124 0.18 -2.15 12.63
C ILE A 124 -0.76 -1.55 11.58
N PHE A 125 -1.69 -2.37 11.10
CA PHE A 125 -2.67 -1.96 10.11
C PHE A 125 -4.01 -2.61 10.43
N VAL A 126 -5.09 -1.89 10.13
CA VAL A 126 -6.45 -2.34 10.39
C VAL A 126 -7.32 -2.07 9.18
N THR A 127 -8.29 -2.96 8.95
CA THR A 127 -9.30 -2.75 7.92
C THR A 127 -10.52 -3.64 8.16
N TYR A 128 -11.66 -3.28 7.56
CA TYR A 128 -12.76 -4.20 7.37
C TYR A 128 -12.57 -5.02 6.08
N PRO A 129 -12.88 -6.33 6.10
CA PRO A 129 -12.69 -7.22 4.95
C PRO A 129 -13.77 -7.05 3.87
N THR A 130 -14.12 -5.80 3.49
CA THR A 130 -14.94 -5.54 2.31
C THR A 130 -14.11 -5.75 1.05
N ALA A 131 -14.69 -6.35 0.00
CA ALA A 131 -13.92 -6.89 -1.13
C ALA A 131 -12.95 -5.89 -1.78
N SER A 132 -13.38 -4.67 -2.07
CA SER A 132 -12.51 -3.66 -2.71
C SER A 132 -11.46 -3.11 -1.76
N VAL A 133 -11.84 -2.79 -0.51
CA VAL A 133 -10.92 -2.20 0.47
C VAL A 133 -9.86 -3.21 0.86
N PHE A 134 -10.26 -4.46 1.10
CA PHE A 134 -9.34 -5.54 1.47
C PHE A 134 -8.37 -5.90 0.34
N TYR A 135 -8.82 -5.84 -0.92
CA TYR A 135 -7.97 -6.04 -2.09
C TYR A 135 -6.87 -4.97 -2.17
N ASP A 136 -7.23 -3.69 -2.05
CA ASP A 136 -6.23 -2.62 -2.04
C ASP A 136 -5.31 -2.71 -0.83
N PHE A 137 -5.87 -2.91 0.36
CA PHE A 137 -5.14 -3.06 1.62
C PHE A 137 -4.04 -4.13 1.53
N THR A 138 -4.36 -5.33 1.06
CA THR A 138 -3.40 -6.43 0.98
C THR A 138 -2.29 -6.19 -0.05
N HIS A 139 -2.60 -5.54 -1.17
CA HIS A 139 -1.60 -5.10 -2.14
C HIS A 139 -0.74 -3.97 -1.58
N ASP A 140 -1.36 -3.00 -0.92
CA ASP A 140 -0.67 -1.87 -0.30
C ASP A 140 0.33 -2.33 0.76
N LEU A 141 -0.04 -3.32 1.56
CA LEU A 141 0.82 -3.90 2.58
C LEU A 141 1.88 -4.87 2.05
N GLY A 142 1.76 -5.31 0.80
CA GLY A 142 2.72 -6.25 0.23
C GLY A 142 2.48 -7.69 0.69
N ILE A 143 1.23 -8.04 1.00
CA ILE A 143 0.85 -9.34 1.57
C ILE A 143 -0.25 -10.05 0.75
N TRP A 144 -0.43 -9.67 -0.51
CA TRP A 144 -1.47 -10.23 -1.38
C TRP A 144 -1.37 -11.76 -1.45
N ASP A 145 -0.18 -12.29 -1.73
CA ASP A 145 0.07 -13.73 -1.85
C ASP A 145 -0.20 -14.50 -0.53
N GLU A 146 0.05 -13.84 0.61
CA GLU A 146 -0.24 -14.37 1.93
C GLU A 146 -1.73 -14.30 2.28
N SER A 147 -2.43 -13.29 1.78
CA SER A 147 -3.84 -13.02 2.10
C SER A 147 -4.80 -14.11 1.64
N ASP A 148 -4.44 -14.86 0.58
CA ASP A 148 -5.18 -16.06 0.14
C ASP A 148 -5.31 -17.15 1.21
N LYS A 149 -4.42 -17.13 2.22
CA LYS A 149 -4.40 -18.10 3.32
C LYS A 149 -5.13 -17.58 4.56
N PHE A 150 -5.63 -16.35 4.54
CA PHE A 150 -6.26 -15.74 5.71
C PHE A 150 -7.64 -16.36 5.92
N GLN A 151 -7.88 -16.87 7.12
CA GLN A 151 -9.15 -17.48 7.50
C GLN A 151 -10.14 -16.40 7.96
N ILE A 152 -10.62 -15.57 7.04
CA ILE A 152 -11.55 -14.47 7.32
C ILE A 152 -12.99 -14.92 7.02
N PRO A 153 -13.94 -14.80 7.97
CA PRO A 153 -15.35 -15.05 7.72
C PRO A 153 -15.91 -14.08 6.68
N THR A 154 -16.45 -14.59 5.57
CA THR A 154 -16.86 -13.79 4.40
C THR A 154 -18.30 -13.29 4.43
N ARG A 155 -19.11 -13.69 5.42
CA ARG A 155 -20.57 -13.47 5.41
C ARG A 155 -21.01 -12.10 5.92
N THR A 156 -20.16 -11.43 6.70
CA THR A 156 -20.52 -10.25 7.48
C THR A 156 -19.32 -9.30 7.53
N PRO A 157 -19.13 -8.44 6.52
CA PRO A 157 -17.88 -7.69 6.34
C PRO A 157 -17.59 -6.68 7.45
N PHE A 158 -18.56 -6.40 8.33
CA PHE A 158 -18.41 -5.48 9.47
C PHE A 158 -18.42 -6.19 10.84
N GLU A 159 -18.55 -7.52 10.87
CA GLU A 159 -18.55 -8.28 12.13
C GLU A 159 -17.15 -8.37 12.74
N ASN A 160 -16.10 -8.38 11.91
CA ASN A 160 -14.72 -8.49 12.33
C ASN A 160 -13.87 -7.43 11.65
N ILE A 161 -13.01 -6.79 12.44
CA ILE A 161 -11.90 -5.98 11.95
C ILE A 161 -10.71 -6.92 11.76
N VAL A 162 -10.05 -6.81 10.61
CA VAL A 162 -8.78 -7.49 10.35
C VAL A 162 -7.65 -6.60 10.84
N LEU A 163 -6.96 -7.07 11.87
CA LEU A 163 -5.74 -6.46 12.40
C LEU A 163 -4.53 -7.19 11.81
N VAL A 164 -3.70 -6.49 11.04
CA VAL A 164 -2.43 -7.00 10.54
C VAL A 164 -1.29 -6.41 11.36
N VAL A 165 -0.45 -7.27 11.92
CA VAL A 165 0.76 -6.91 12.66
C VAL A 165 1.97 -7.56 11.99
N MET A 166 2.97 -6.74 11.68
CA MET A 166 4.22 -7.15 11.06
C MET A 166 5.39 -6.96 12.01
N LEU A 167 6.38 -7.85 11.95
CA LEU A 167 7.66 -7.71 12.68
C LEU A 167 7.49 -7.55 14.21
N THR A 168 6.40 -8.08 14.75
CA THR A 168 6.06 -8.05 16.17
C THR A 168 5.21 -9.28 16.46
N LYS A 169 5.49 -9.95 17.58
CA LYS A 169 4.67 -11.06 18.08
C LYS A 169 3.62 -10.50 19.04
N VAL A 170 2.36 -10.53 18.65
CA VAL A 170 1.21 -10.15 19.48
C VAL A 170 1.04 -11.16 20.62
N ASP A 171 1.03 -10.65 21.84
CA ASP A 171 0.82 -11.43 23.07
C ASP A 171 -0.58 -11.19 23.66
N LYS A 172 -1.15 -9.98 23.49
CA LYS A 172 -2.45 -9.61 24.05
C LYS A 172 -3.09 -8.44 23.30
N ILE A 173 -4.43 -8.38 23.31
CA ILE A 173 -5.20 -7.21 22.87
C ILE A 173 -6.13 -6.79 24.00
N VAL A 174 -6.16 -5.50 24.31
CA VAL A 174 -7.06 -4.90 25.30
C VAL A 174 -7.75 -3.68 24.70
N THR A 175 -8.99 -3.42 25.10
CA THR A 175 -9.78 -2.27 24.63
C THR A 175 -10.33 -1.48 25.81
N LEU A 176 -10.36 -0.16 25.69
CA LEU A 176 -11.01 0.75 26.62
C LEU A 176 -11.55 1.96 25.87
N GLY A 177 -12.87 2.06 25.75
CA GLY A 177 -13.50 3.11 24.96
C GLY A 177 -13.09 3.03 23.48
N ASN A 178 -12.66 4.17 22.92
CA ASN A 178 -12.23 4.27 21.53
C ASN A 178 -10.74 3.91 21.33
N GLN A 179 -10.10 3.25 22.31
CA GLN A 179 -8.70 2.81 22.22
C GLN A 179 -8.59 1.30 22.30
N VAL A 180 -7.78 0.74 21.41
CA VAL A 180 -7.37 -0.66 21.38
C VAL A 180 -5.86 -0.71 21.48
N VAL A 181 -5.35 -1.33 22.53
CA VAL A 181 -3.92 -1.53 22.73
C VAL A 181 -3.57 -2.98 22.40
N VAL A 182 -2.71 -3.14 21.40
CA VAL A 182 -2.13 -4.40 20.94
C VAL A 182 -0.76 -4.52 21.58
N ILE A 183 -0.63 -5.44 22.54
CA ILE A 183 0.61 -5.67 23.28
C ILE A 183 1.39 -6.76 22.56
N GLY A 184 2.64 -6.46 22.19
CA GLY A 184 3.49 -7.43 21.51
C GLY A 184 4.98 -7.16 21.67
N ARG A 185 5.77 -8.19 21.40
CA ARG A 185 7.24 -8.14 21.44
C ARG A 185 7.81 -7.95 20.03
N PRO A 186 8.58 -6.87 19.77
CA PRO A 186 9.24 -6.68 18.49
C PRO A 186 10.05 -7.90 18.05
N SER A 187 10.06 -8.17 16.74
CA SER A 187 10.75 -9.29 16.12
C SER A 187 11.35 -8.85 14.78
N LEU A 188 12.37 -9.56 14.30
CA LEU A 188 12.96 -9.29 12.98
C LEU A 188 12.11 -9.84 11.82
N ASN A 189 11.26 -10.83 12.13
CA ASN A 189 10.39 -11.51 11.18
C ASN A 189 8.99 -11.67 11.80
N GLY A 190 8.01 -11.99 10.96
CA GLY A 190 6.67 -12.38 11.38
C GLY A 190 5.58 -11.56 10.72
N LEU A 191 4.51 -12.25 10.34
CA LEU A 191 3.24 -11.68 9.89
C LEU A 191 2.10 -12.36 10.64
N GLN A 192 1.28 -11.56 11.30
CA GLN A 192 0.08 -12.02 11.99
C GLN A 192 -1.12 -11.22 11.48
N ALA A 193 -2.18 -11.94 11.12
CA ALA A 193 -3.50 -11.34 10.88
C ALA A 193 -4.44 -11.88 11.95
N LEU A 194 -5.02 -10.97 12.72
CA LEU A 194 -5.97 -11.27 13.79
C LEU A 194 -7.35 -10.71 13.45
N LEU A 195 -8.38 -11.38 13.95
CA LEU A 195 -9.76 -10.94 13.87
C LEU A 195 -10.15 -10.33 15.22
N ILE A 196 -10.60 -9.08 15.19
CA ILE A 196 -11.20 -8.41 16.33
C ILE A 196 -12.70 -8.33 16.08
N PRO A 197 -13.53 -9.09 16.82
CA PRO A 197 -14.97 -8.97 16.70
C PRO A 197 -15.41 -7.54 17.06
N SER A 198 -16.12 -6.86 16.16
CA SER A 198 -16.54 -5.47 16.37
C SER A 198 -17.39 -5.29 17.63
N LYS A 199 -18.18 -6.31 17.97
CA LYS A 199 -18.99 -6.37 19.21
C LYS A 199 -18.16 -6.28 20.50
N ASP A 200 -16.89 -6.69 20.45
CA ASP A 200 -16.04 -6.76 21.64
C ASP A 200 -15.39 -5.42 22.01
N LEU A 201 -15.37 -4.46 21.07
CA LEU A 201 -14.73 -3.16 21.22
C LEU A 201 -15.50 -2.20 22.14
N SER A 202 -16.83 -2.11 21.98
CA SER A 202 -17.72 -1.25 22.77
C SER A 202 -17.18 0.18 22.98
N PRO A 203 -16.98 0.96 21.90
CA PRO A 203 -16.42 2.31 21.99
C PRO A 203 -17.31 3.27 22.79
N TYR A 204 -16.70 4.26 23.44
CA TYR A 204 -17.44 5.31 24.17
C TYR A 204 -18.25 6.19 23.21
N ASN A 205 -17.70 6.48 22.04
CA ASN A 205 -18.38 7.20 20.97
C ASN A 205 -18.26 6.43 19.64
N PRO A 206 -19.32 5.72 19.20
CA PRO A 206 -19.33 4.99 17.93
C PRO A 206 -19.18 5.84 16.67
N LYS A 207 -19.27 7.17 16.77
CA LYS A 207 -19.10 8.11 15.64
C LYS A 207 -17.67 8.61 15.47
N GLU A 208 -16.81 8.35 16.45
CA GLU A 208 -15.39 8.66 16.39
C GLU A 208 -14.62 7.44 15.87
N SER A 209 -13.39 7.69 15.42
CA SER A 209 -12.45 6.63 15.08
C SER A 209 -12.10 5.79 16.32
N ILE A 210 -11.56 4.61 16.06
CA ILE A 210 -10.91 3.76 17.04
C ILE A 210 -9.41 3.87 16.81
N LEU A 211 -8.69 4.23 17.86
CA LEU A 211 -7.23 4.30 17.89
C LEU A 211 -6.67 2.93 18.27
N PHE A 212 -5.89 2.34 17.37
CA PHE A 212 -5.15 1.10 17.59
C PHE A 212 -3.68 1.42 17.84
N GLN A 213 -3.16 1.01 19.00
CA GLN A 213 -1.77 1.29 19.42
C GLN A 213 -1.03 -0.03 19.61
N LEU A 214 0.07 -0.22 18.87
CA LEU A 214 0.99 -1.33 19.05
C LEU A 214 2.03 -0.94 20.09
N VAL A 215 2.09 -1.66 21.20
CA VAL A 215 2.99 -1.34 22.32
C VAL A 215 3.79 -2.54 22.80
N THR A 216 4.91 -2.27 23.46
CA THR A 216 5.69 -3.28 24.19
C THR A 216 4.93 -3.77 25.43
N PRO A 217 5.32 -4.92 26.03
CA PRO A 217 4.76 -5.35 27.31
C PRO A 217 4.92 -4.33 28.45
N GLU A 218 5.89 -3.43 28.34
CA GLU A 218 6.16 -2.35 29.30
C GLU A 218 5.28 -1.11 29.05
N GLY A 219 4.58 -1.04 27.91
CA GLY A 219 3.68 0.04 27.55
C GLY A 219 4.28 1.14 26.66
N ASP A 220 5.49 0.92 26.12
CA ASP A 220 6.11 1.86 25.18
C ASP A 220 5.47 1.68 23.79
N GLU A 221 5.03 2.78 23.18
CA GLU A 221 4.41 2.76 21.86
C GLU A 221 5.45 2.51 20.75
N ILE A 222 5.14 1.53 19.90
CA ILE A 222 5.94 1.16 18.73
C ILE A 222 5.37 1.84 17.49
N ASP A 223 4.04 1.81 17.35
CA ASP A 223 3.31 2.31 16.19
C ASP A 223 1.82 2.45 16.50
N TYR A 224 1.07 3.16 15.66
CA TYR A 224 -0.37 3.32 15.80
C TYR A 224 -1.08 3.43 14.45
N THR A 225 -2.40 3.24 14.46
CA THR A 225 -3.27 3.47 13.32
C THR A 225 -4.71 3.74 13.79
N ASN A 226 -5.54 4.32 12.94
CA ASN A 226 -6.93 4.64 13.25
C ASN A 226 -7.88 4.01 12.21
N ASP A 227 -9.05 3.54 12.63
CA ASP A 227 -10.12 3.11 11.73
C ASP A 227 -11.50 3.58 12.22
N ILE A 228 -12.49 3.58 11.33
CA ILE A 228 -13.88 3.87 11.68
C ILE A 228 -14.52 2.70 12.43
N TYR A 229 -15.52 3.01 13.26
CA TYR A 229 -16.38 1.98 13.83
C TYR A 229 -17.64 1.78 12.95
N ALA A 230 -17.57 0.84 12.01
CA ALA A 230 -18.56 0.68 10.94
C ALA A 230 -19.88 0.00 11.35
N VAL A 231 -19.99 -0.51 12.59
CA VAL A 231 -21.22 -1.17 13.07
C VAL A 231 -22.43 -0.22 13.04
N THR A 232 -22.20 1.08 13.24
CA THR A 232 -23.25 2.11 13.26
C THR A 232 -23.85 2.40 11.87
N GLU A 233 -23.07 2.27 10.79
CA GLU A 233 -23.53 2.57 9.43
C GLU A 233 -24.36 1.42 8.82
N SER A 234 -24.02 0.18 9.16
CA SER A 234 -24.74 -1.00 8.69
C SER A 234 -26.21 -1.04 9.14
N SER A 235 -26.49 -0.51 10.34
CA SER A 235 -27.85 -0.47 10.92
C SER A 235 -28.76 0.58 10.27
N GLN A 236 -28.19 1.60 9.61
CA GLN A 236 -28.95 2.63 8.89
C GLN A 236 -29.23 2.25 7.43
N SER A 237 -28.39 1.41 6.82
CA SER A 237 -28.60 0.93 5.45
C SER A 237 -29.70 -0.14 5.32
N GLN A 238 -30.10 -0.77 6.42
CA GLN A 238 -31.17 -1.79 6.44
C GLN A 238 -32.57 -1.21 6.75
N SER A 239 -32.68 0.10 6.97
CA SER A 239 -33.95 0.78 7.31
C SER A 239 -34.50 1.69 6.19
N ASN A 240 -33.99 1.59 4.96
CA ASN A 240 -34.48 2.32 3.79
C ASN A 240 -34.96 1.36 2.69
#